data_AF-A0A822HIZ6-F1
#
_entry.id   AF-A0A822HIZ6-F1
#
_cell.length_a   1.000
_cell.length_b   1.000
_cell.length_c   1.000
_cell.angle_alpha   90.00
_cell.angle_beta   90.00
_cell.angle_gamma   90.00
#
_symmetry.space_group_name_H-M   'P 1'
#
loop_
_entity.id
_entity.type
_entity.pdbx_description
1 polymer ?
#
loop_
_entity_poly.entity_id
_entity_poly.type
_entity_poly.pdbx_seq_one_letter_code
_entity_poly.pdbx_strand_id
1 'polypeptide(L)'
;TPDAHVHRDKRLIRLTGVHPFNAEPPLSALYDSGFLTPTELWFVRNHGPVPEVLDADIPTWELSIEGMVKTPFIITLDQLLKFPQVTLPVTLACAGNRRKEQNVVRKGNGFNYGSAGHSTALFTGILVNEVLKIAKPLRGARYMCMEGNDKLPTGSYGTSIR
;
A
#
# COMPACT_ATOMS: atom_id res chain seq x y z
N THR A 1 21.00 0.47 3.19
CA THR A 1 19.98 -0.60 3.02
C THR A 1 19.60 -0.66 1.55
N PRO A 2 18.91 -1.71 1.07
CA PRO A 2 18.34 -1.68 -0.29
C PRO A 2 17.47 -0.44 -0.55
N ASP A 3 16.83 0.07 0.50
CA ASP A 3 15.95 1.26 0.45
C ASP A 3 16.70 2.60 0.67
N ALA A 4 18.00 2.70 0.32
CA ALA A 4 18.79 3.92 0.57
C ALA A 4 18.28 5.15 -0.20
N HIS A 5 17.55 4.93 -1.30
CA HIS A 5 16.90 5.95 -2.12
C HIS A 5 15.62 6.52 -1.47
N VAL A 6 15.15 5.94 -0.36
CA VAL A 6 13.90 6.36 0.29
C VAL A 6 14.18 7.19 1.54
N HIS A 7 13.78 8.47 1.49
CA HIS A 7 13.79 9.33 2.67
C HIS A 7 12.72 8.89 3.67
N ARG A 8 13.10 8.74 4.95
CA ARG A 8 12.19 8.34 6.04
C ARG A 8 12.34 9.30 7.22
N ASP A 9 11.21 9.71 7.79
CA ASP A 9 11.20 10.53 9.00
C ASP A 9 11.82 9.76 10.18
N LYS A 10 12.67 10.44 10.94
CA LYS A 10 13.37 9.85 12.10
C LYS A 10 12.45 9.62 13.30
N ARG A 11 11.28 10.27 13.33
CA ARG A 11 10.26 10.11 14.39
C ARG A 11 9.57 8.74 14.31
N LEU A 12 9.55 8.10 13.14
CA LEU A 12 8.92 6.80 12.96
C LEU A 12 9.62 5.71 13.80
N ILE A 13 8.82 4.94 14.53
CA ILE A 13 9.29 3.86 15.41
C ILE A 13 9.45 2.59 14.56
N ARG A 14 10.70 2.16 14.35
CA ARG A 14 11.02 0.95 13.57
C ARG A 14 10.68 -0.32 14.35
N LEU A 15 9.97 -1.25 13.70
CA LEU A 15 9.42 -2.46 14.32
C LEU A 15 10.13 -3.76 13.90
N THR A 16 10.94 -3.69 12.84
CA THR A 16 11.68 -4.84 12.27
C THR A 16 13.16 -4.49 12.07
N GLY A 17 13.71 -3.61 12.90
CA GLY A 17 15.07 -3.11 12.78
C GLY A 17 15.27 -2.21 11.56
N VAL A 18 16.38 -2.40 10.87
CA VAL A 18 16.79 -1.53 9.77
C VAL A 18 16.03 -1.84 8.46
N HIS A 19 15.74 -3.11 8.18
CA HIS A 19 15.08 -3.57 6.95
C HIS A 19 14.46 -4.97 7.15
N PRO A 20 13.29 -5.30 6.56
CA PRO A 20 12.42 -4.42 5.77
C PRO A 20 11.86 -3.27 6.61
N PHE A 21 11.50 -2.15 5.99
CA PHE A 21 11.00 -0.99 6.71
C PHE A 21 9.56 -1.21 7.16
N ASN A 22 9.37 -1.53 8.43
CA ASN A 22 8.07 -1.52 9.09
C ASN A 22 8.13 -0.56 10.26
N ALA A 23 7.25 0.42 10.27
CA ALA A 23 7.25 1.47 11.28
C ALA A 23 5.84 2.02 11.54
N GLU A 24 5.64 2.55 12.73
CA GLU A 24 4.46 3.34 13.10
C GLU A 24 4.90 4.68 13.69
N PRO A 25 4.10 5.74 13.58
CA PRO A 25 4.37 6.99 14.29
C PRO A 25 4.24 6.81 15.81
N PRO A 26 4.87 7.67 16.62
CA PRO A 26 4.51 7.80 18.03
C PRO A 26 3.02 8.12 18.16
N LEU A 27 2.33 7.42 19.07
CA LEU A 27 0.86 7.54 19.18
C LEU A 27 0.38 8.97 19.45
N SER A 28 1.09 9.73 20.30
CA SER A 28 0.77 11.13 20.55
C SER A 28 0.91 11.98 19.30
N ALA A 29 2.03 11.82 18.56
CA ALA A 29 2.23 12.55 17.30
C ALA A 29 1.16 12.22 16.24
N LEU A 30 0.71 10.96 16.18
CA LEU A 30 -0.41 10.56 15.32
C LEU A 30 -1.72 11.25 15.73
N TYR A 31 -2.02 11.28 17.03
CA TYR A 31 -3.23 11.93 17.57
C TYR A 31 -3.19 13.46 17.36
N ASP A 32 -2.06 14.09 17.69
CA ASP A 32 -1.84 15.54 17.57
C ASP A 32 -1.89 16.02 16.11
N SER A 33 -1.64 15.12 15.15
CA SER A 33 -1.81 15.41 13.71
C SER A 33 -3.27 15.65 13.30
N GLY A 34 -4.23 15.26 14.14
CA GLY A 34 -5.66 15.41 13.87
C GLY A 34 -6.17 14.39 12.85
N PHE A 35 -7.15 14.80 12.04
CA PHE A 35 -7.88 13.89 11.16
C PHE A 35 -7.03 13.33 10.00
N LEU A 36 -6.13 14.14 9.44
CA LEU A 36 -5.25 13.74 8.33
C LEU A 36 -3.82 13.59 8.86
N THR A 37 -3.26 12.40 8.72
CA THR A 37 -1.89 12.09 9.10
C THR A 37 -0.92 12.66 8.05
N PRO A 38 0.09 13.47 8.43
CA PRO A 38 1.15 13.91 7.54
C PRO A 38 1.88 12.71 6.90
N THR A 39 2.25 12.83 5.63
CA THR A 39 2.90 11.76 4.85
C THR A 39 4.15 11.22 5.53
N GLU A 40 4.92 12.09 6.19
CA GLU A 40 6.15 11.72 6.90
C GLU A 40 5.90 10.93 8.19
N LEU A 41 4.70 10.99 8.76
CA LEU A 41 4.26 10.21 9.92
C LEU A 41 3.39 9.01 9.54
N TRP A 42 3.15 8.77 8.25
CA TRP A 42 2.36 7.64 7.77
C TRP A 42 2.98 6.31 8.21
N PHE A 43 2.18 5.41 8.79
CA PHE A 43 2.68 4.07 9.14
C PHE A 43 3.13 3.33 7.88
N VAL A 44 4.24 2.60 7.95
CA VAL A 44 4.75 1.85 6.80
C VAL A 44 4.80 0.37 7.13
N ARG A 45 4.33 -0.45 6.18
CA ARG A 45 4.45 -1.90 6.23
C ARG A 45 5.01 -2.38 4.90
N ASN A 46 6.29 -2.76 4.89
CA ASN A 46 6.92 -3.42 3.74
C ASN A 46 7.20 -4.90 4.05
N HIS A 47 6.90 -5.77 3.08
CA HIS A 47 7.30 -7.18 3.13
C HIS A 47 8.77 -7.38 2.73
N GLY A 48 9.36 -6.47 1.95
CA GLY A 48 10.74 -6.51 1.48
C GLY A 48 11.24 -5.13 1.05
N PRO A 49 12.19 -5.07 0.11
CA PRO A 49 12.69 -3.83 -0.49
C PRO A 49 11.63 -3.03 -1.24
N VAL A 50 11.79 -1.70 -1.20
CA VAL A 50 11.02 -0.78 -2.04
C VAL A 50 11.58 -0.85 -3.46
N PRO A 51 10.74 -1.11 -4.49
CA PRO A 51 11.16 -0.97 -5.88
C PRO A 51 11.66 0.45 -6.16
N GLU A 52 12.82 0.55 -6.79
CA GLU A 52 13.31 1.83 -7.27
C GLU A 52 12.49 2.26 -8.50
N VAL A 53 11.93 3.46 -8.45
CA VAL A 53 11.15 4.07 -9.53
C VAL A 53 11.73 5.45 -9.77
N LEU A 54 12.20 5.71 -10.99
CA LEU A 54 12.70 7.03 -11.36
C LEU A 54 11.53 7.93 -11.75
N ASP A 55 11.60 9.21 -11.41
CA ASP A 55 10.55 10.18 -11.74
C ASP A 55 10.24 10.24 -13.25
N ALA A 56 11.26 10.02 -14.09
CA ALA A 56 11.12 9.97 -15.54
C ALA A 56 10.26 8.80 -16.05
N ASP A 57 10.20 7.69 -15.29
CA ASP A 57 9.47 6.48 -15.67
C ASP A 57 8.00 6.53 -15.23
N ILE A 58 7.65 7.41 -14.28
CA ILE A 58 6.32 7.52 -13.68
C ILE A 58 5.22 7.66 -14.75
N PRO A 59 5.30 8.56 -15.75
CA PRO A 59 4.21 8.72 -16.74
C PRO A 59 3.96 7.47 -17.59
N THR A 60 5.01 6.69 -17.82
CA THR A 60 5.01 5.48 -18.65
C THR A 60 4.81 4.20 -17.84
N TRP A 61 4.59 4.29 -16.53
CA TRP A 61 4.35 3.12 -15.70
C TRP A 61 3.12 2.35 -16.18
N GLU A 62 3.28 1.07 -16.48
CA GLU A 62 2.23 0.23 -17.06
C GLU A 62 1.48 -0.59 -16.01
N LEU A 63 0.16 -0.66 -16.17
CA LEU A 63 -0.74 -1.55 -15.43
C LEU A 63 -1.36 -2.55 -16.40
N SER A 64 -1.14 -3.85 -16.18
CA SER A 64 -1.80 -4.93 -16.93
C SER A 64 -3.14 -5.31 -16.32
N ILE A 65 -4.18 -5.42 -17.15
CA ILE A 65 -5.52 -5.89 -16.81
C ILE A 65 -5.81 -7.16 -17.61
N GLU A 66 -5.90 -8.28 -16.91
CA GLU A 66 -5.99 -9.62 -17.52
C GLU A 66 -6.91 -10.56 -16.74
N GLY A 67 -6.89 -11.85 -17.08
CA GLY A 67 -7.70 -12.89 -16.43
C GLY A 67 -9.10 -13.04 -17.02
N MET A 68 -10.13 -13.15 -16.17
CA MET A 68 -11.52 -13.43 -16.59
C MET A 68 -12.24 -12.19 -17.11
N VAL A 69 -11.73 -11.59 -18.18
CA VAL A 69 -12.22 -10.35 -18.79
C VAL A 69 -12.41 -10.54 -20.30
N LYS A 70 -13.36 -9.81 -20.90
CA LYS A 70 -13.58 -9.86 -22.36
C LYS A 70 -12.52 -9.10 -23.13
N THR A 71 -11.96 -8.05 -22.53
CA THR A 71 -11.00 -7.15 -23.16
C THR A 71 -9.81 -6.96 -22.23
N PRO A 72 -8.80 -7.84 -22.27
CA PRO A 72 -7.55 -7.59 -21.55
C PRO A 72 -6.77 -6.45 -22.22
N PHE A 73 -6.06 -5.64 -21.43
CA PHE A 73 -5.29 -4.50 -21.94
C PHE A 73 -4.21 -4.06 -20.96
N ILE A 74 -3.26 -3.28 -21.46
CA ILE A 74 -2.26 -2.55 -20.67
C ILE A 74 -2.57 -1.06 -20.78
N ILE A 75 -2.42 -0.33 -19.69
CA ILE A 75 -2.65 1.12 -19.63
C ILE A 75 -1.53 1.80 -18.85
N THR A 76 -1.04 2.94 -19.34
CA THR A 76 0.01 3.72 -18.65
C THR A 76 -0.59 4.64 -17.58
N LEU A 77 0.22 5.08 -16.63
CA LEU A 77 -0.21 6.07 -15.64
C LEU A 77 -0.69 7.38 -16.28
N ASP A 78 -0.01 7.90 -17.32
CA ASP A 78 -0.46 9.08 -18.06
C ASP A 78 -1.86 8.90 -18.66
N GLN A 79 -2.17 7.70 -19.18
CA GLN A 79 -3.50 7.38 -19.70
C GLN A 79 -4.53 7.26 -18.58
N LEU A 80 -4.18 6.64 -17.45
CA LEU A 80 -5.04 6.53 -16.27
C LEU A 80 -5.42 7.91 -15.70
N LEU A 81 -4.49 8.87 -15.70
CA LEU A 81 -4.75 10.22 -15.19
C LEU A 81 -5.77 11.02 -16.02
N LYS A 82 -6.09 10.59 -17.24
CA LYS A 82 -7.12 11.22 -18.11
C LYS A 82 -8.56 10.85 -17.73
N PHE A 83 -8.75 9.85 -16.87
CA PHE A 83 -10.07 9.47 -16.36
C PHE A 83 -10.55 10.46 -15.28
N PRO A 84 -11.87 10.51 -15.00
CA PRO A 84 -12.40 11.29 -13.89
C PRO A 84 -11.72 10.93 -12.56
N GLN A 85 -11.10 11.93 -11.94
CA GLN A 85 -10.42 11.77 -10.65
C GLN A 85 -11.42 11.99 -9.50
N VAL A 86 -11.25 11.23 -8.43
CA VAL A 86 -11.94 11.42 -7.16
C VAL A 86 -10.92 11.59 -6.05
N THR A 87 -11.27 12.38 -5.03
CA THR A 87 -10.46 12.55 -3.82
C THR A 87 -11.29 12.19 -2.60
N LEU A 88 -10.84 11.20 -1.82
CA LEU A 88 -11.57 10.68 -0.66
C LEU A 88 -10.67 10.59 0.57
N PRO A 89 -11.15 10.95 1.78
CA PRO A 89 -10.46 10.65 3.01
C PRO A 89 -10.56 9.15 3.30
N VAL A 90 -9.42 8.48 3.45
CA VAL A 90 -9.36 7.04 3.73
C VAL A 90 -8.40 6.79 4.88
N THR A 91 -8.88 6.08 5.90
CA THR A 91 -8.04 5.49 6.95
C THR A 91 -7.58 4.11 6.50
N LEU A 92 -6.27 3.92 6.41
CA LEU A 92 -5.68 2.58 6.29
C LEU A 92 -5.23 2.10 7.67
N ALA A 93 -5.49 0.83 7.97
CA ALA A 93 -5.06 0.19 9.20
C ALA A 93 -4.38 -1.14 8.89
N CYS A 94 -3.22 -1.37 9.50
CA CYS A 94 -2.53 -2.64 9.38
C CYS A 94 -3.29 -3.72 10.16
N ALA A 95 -3.43 -4.92 9.58
CA ALA A 95 -3.92 -6.09 10.30
C ALA A 95 -3.06 -6.44 11.54
N GLY A 96 -1.82 -5.94 11.59
CA GLY A 96 -0.94 -6.06 12.75
C GLY A 96 -1.18 -5.03 13.85
N ASN A 97 -2.03 -4.02 13.66
CA ASN A 97 -2.22 -2.99 14.69
C ASN A 97 -2.63 -3.61 16.03
N ARG A 98 -2.04 -3.12 17.13
CA ARG A 98 -2.16 -3.64 18.52
C ARG A 98 -1.59 -5.04 18.75
N ARG A 99 -0.83 -5.62 17.82
CA ARG A 99 -0.28 -6.99 17.96
C ARG A 99 0.66 -7.16 19.17
N LYS A 100 1.35 -6.11 19.62
CA LYS A 100 2.20 -6.17 20.81
C LYS A 100 1.43 -6.65 22.04
N GLU A 101 0.16 -6.24 22.18
CA GLU A 101 -0.69 -6.66 23.31
C GLU A 101 -0.93 -8.17 23.30
N GLN A 102 -1.17 -8.76 22.14
CA GLN A 102 -1.28 -10.22 21.98
C GLN A 102 0.05 -10.92 22.32
N ASN A 103 1.17 -10.38 21.83
CA ASN A 103 2.49 -10.97 22.04
C ASN A 103 2.96 -10.91 23.51
N VAL A 104 2.45 -9.99 24.32
CA VAL A 104 2.66 -9.97 25.77
C VAL A 104 1.95 -11.13 26.46
N VAL A 105 0.73 -11.48 26.02
CA VAL A 105 -0.02 -12.63 26.56
C VAL A 105 0.59 -13.95 26.09
N ARG A 106 0.82 -14.07 24.77
CA ARG A 106 1.46 -15.24 24.16
C ARG A 106 2.14 -14.83 22.85
N LYS A 107 3.46 -14.96 22.80
CA LYS A 107 4.27 -14.62 21.63
C LYS A 107 3.88 -15.46 20.41
N GLY A 108 3.44 -14.79 19.34
CA GLY A 108 3.20 -15.38 18.02
C GLY A 108 4.31 -15.06 17.01
N ASN A 109 4.04 -15.32 15.72
CA ASN A 109 5.01 -15.16 14.64
C ASN A 109 5.17 -13.71 14.16
N GLY A 110 4.25 -12.80 14.52
CA GLY A 110 4.25 -11.42 14.05
C GLY A 110 5.04 -10.48 14.95
N PHE A 111 5.65 -9.45 14.36
CA PHE A 111 6.35 -8.40 15.11
C PHE A 111 5.41 -7.41 15.82
N ASN A 112 5.96 -6.65 16.77
CA ASN A 112 5.20 -5.87 17.75
C ASN A 112 4.78 -4.48 17.24
N TYR A 113 3.68 -4.38 16.51
CA TYR A 113 2.98 -3.09 16.38
C TYR A 113 2.35 -2.69 17.72
N GLY A 114 2.50 -1.42 18.09
CA GLY A 114 1.69 -0.73 19.09
C GLY A 114 0.30 -0.40 18.53
N SER A 115 -0.30 0.69 18.99
CA SER A 115 -1.65 1.10 18.62
C SER A 115 -1.71 2.14 17.49
N ALA A 116 -0.57 2.48 16.89
CA ALA A 116 -0.44 3.52 15.87
C ALA A 116 -0.21 2.94 14.46
N GLY A 117 -0.50 1.65 14.25
CA GLY A 117 -0.45 0.98 12.96
C GLY A 117 -1.62 1.36 12.03
N HIS A 118 -1.99 2.63 12.00
CA HIS A 118 -3.01 3.20 11.12
C HIS A 118 -2.70 4.67 10.80
N SER A 119 -3.20 5.17 9.67
CA SER A 119 -3.06 6.57 9.25
C SER A 119 -4.19 6.93 8.29
N THR A 120 -4.54 8.22 8.21
CA THR A 120 -5.66 8.73 7.39
C THR A 120 -5.16 9.81 6.45
N ALA A 121 -5.45 9.70 5.15
CA ALA A 121 -5.07 10.71 4.14
C ALA A 121 -6.18 10.91 3.12
N LEU A 122 -6.06 11.98 2.35
CA LEU A 122 -6.81 12.16 1.11
C LEU A 122 -6.13 11.36 0.00
N PHE A 123 -6.82 10.36 -0.54
CA PHE A 123 -6.38 9.61 -1.70
C PHE A 123 -7.03 10.19 -2.95
N THR A 124 -6.22 10.60 -3.91
CA THR A 124 -6.66 11.06 -5.23
C THR A 124 -6.31 10.03 -6.27
N GLY A 125 -7.28 9.66 -7.10
CA GLY A 125 -7.08 8.71 -8.18
C GLY A 125 -8.39 8.40 -8.90
N ILE A 126 -8.38 7.30 -9.65
CA ILE A 126 -9.55 6.83 -10.38
C ILE A 126 -10.28 5.75 -9.59
N LEU A 127 -11.58 5.61 -9.84
CA LEU A 127 -12.31 4.44 -9.35
C LEU A 127 -11.89 3.21 -10.18
N VAL A 128 -11.51 2.13 -9.51
CA VAL A 128 -11.19 0.83 -10.15
C VAL A 128 -12.30 0.37 -11.10
N ASN A 129 -13.56 0.69 -10.79
CA ASN A 129 -14.70 0.40 -11.63
C ASN A 129 -14.58 0.99 -13.05
N GLU A 130 -13.92 2.13 -13.24
CA GLU A 130 -13.70 2.71 -14.57
C GLU A 130 -12.81 1.83 -15.44
N VAL A 131 -11.78 1.22 -14.84
CA VAL A 131 -10.90 0.24 -15.51
C VAL A 131 -11.68 -1.05 -15.81
N LEU A 132 -12.49 -1.53 -14.86
CA LEU A 132 -13.27 -2.74 -15.03
C LEU A 132 -14.36 -2.61 -16.10
N LYS A 133 -14.95 -1.42 -16.30
CA LYS A 133 -15.90 -1.17 -17.40
C LYS A 133 -15.27 -1.40 -18.78
N ILE A 134 -13.99 -1.06 -18.94
CA ILE A 134 -13.24 -1.31 -20.18
C ILE A 134 -12.95 -2.79 -20.32
N ALA A 135 -12.47 -3.42 -19.24
CA ALA A 135 -12.08 -4.83 -19.21
C ALA A 135 -13.26 -5.78 -19.49
N LYS A 136 -14.46 -5.41 -19.02
CA LYS A 136 -15.71 -6.18 -19.10
C LYS A 136 -15.53 -7.59 -18.50
N PRO A 137 -15.43 -7.72 -17.16
CA PRO A 137 -15.33 -9.01 -16.47
C PRO A 137 -16.42 -10.00 -16.93
N LEU A 138 -16.02 -11.25 -17.14
CA LEU A 138 -16.90 -12.32 -17.59
C LEU A 138 -17.81 -12.81 -16.45
N ARG A 139 -18.98 -13.35 -16.80
CA ARG A 139 -19.87 -14.00 -15.84
C ARG A 139 -19.12 -15.13 -15.14
N GLY A 140 -19.04 -15.05 -13.81
CA GLY A 140 -18.31 -16.02 -12.99
C GLY A 140 -17.03 -15.47 -12.38
N ALA A 141 -16.54 -14.31 -12.83
CA ALA A 141 -15.52 -13.56 -12.09
C ALA A 141 -16.05 -13.21 -10.69
N ARG A 142 -15.23 -13.43 -9.66
CA ARG A 142 -15.59 -13.25 -8.25
C ARG A 142 -14.56 -12.51 -7.42
N TYR A 143 -13.35 -12.36 -7.94
CA TYR A 143 -12.24 -11.75 -7.23
C TYR A 143 -11.44 -10.93 -8.22
N MET A 144 -10.92 -9.80 -7.74
CA MET A 144 -9.89 -9.02 -8.40
C MET A 144 -8.58 -9.27 -7.67
N CYS A 145 -7.66 -9.95 -8.35
CA CYS A 145 -6.29 -10.13 -7.87
C CYS A 145 -5.47 -8.87 -8.18
N MET A 146 -4.59 -8.49 -7.25
CA MET A 146 -3.70 -7.35 -7.37
C MET A 146 -2.30 -7.81 -7.04
N GLU A 147 -1.32 -7.46 -7.86
CA GLU A 147 0.09 -7.78 -7.69
C GLU A 147 0.92 -6.48 -7.72
N GLY A 148 1.90 -6.39 -6.82
CA GLY A 148 2.87 -5.28 -6.77
C GLY A 148 4.12 -5.55 -7.60
N ASN A 149 4.94 -4.52 -7.83
CA ASN A 149 6.23 -4.66 -8.51
C ASN A 149 7.40 -4.91 -7.54
N ASP A 150 7.11 -5.32 -6.30
CA ASP A 150 8.13 -5.67 -5.32
C ASP A 150 8.71 -7.06 -5.55
N LYS A 151 9.99 -7.24 -5.20
CA LYS A 151 10.70 -8.51 -5.36
C LYS A 151 10.96 -9.11 -3.99
N LEU A 152 10.11 -10.04 -3.58
CA LEU A 152 10.24 -10.78 -2.32
C LEU A 152 10.89 -12.16 -2.56
N PRO A 153 11.38 -12.83 -1.51
CA PRO A 153 11.94 -14.18 -1.64
C PRO A 153 10.99 -15.22 -2.28
N THR A 154 9.68 -14.98 -2.23
CA THR A 154 8.64 -15.87 -2.74
C THR A 154 7.90 -15.29 -3.96
N GLY A 155 8.48 -14.31 -4.65
CA GLY A 155 7.87 -13.61 -5.79
C GLY A 155 7.35 -12.22 -5.44
N SER A 156 6.41 -11.71 -6.21
CA SER A 156 5.79 -10.39 -5.97
C SER A 156 4.79 -10.45 -4.81
N TYR A 157 4.55 -9.32 -4.12
CA TYR A 157 3.42 -9.25 -3.20
C TYR A 157 2.11 -9.26 -3.99
N GLY A 158 1.21 -10.18 -3.64
CA GLY A 158 -0.10 -10.29 -4.27
C GLY A 158 -1.22 -10.55 -3.26
N THR A 159 -2.42 -10.06 -3.56
CA THR A 159 -3.63 -10.36 -2.78
C THR A 159 -4.87 -10.26 -3.67
N SER A 160 -6.06 -10.46 -3.10
CA SER A 160 -7.32 -10.28 -3.83
C SER A 160 -8.40 -9.66 -2.97
N ILE A 161 -9.35 -8.99 -3.62
CA ILE A 161 -10.61 -8.56 -3.05
C ILE A 161 -11.76 -9.19 -3.85
N ARG A 162 -12.87 -9.46 -3.17
CA ARG A 162 -14.07 -10.04 -3.79
C ARG A 162 -14.90 -8.99 -4.52
#